data_AF-A0A538B8W5-F1
#
_entry.id   AF-A0A538B8W5-F1
#
_cell.length_a   1.000
_cell.length_b   1.000
_cell.length_c   1.000
_cell.angle_alpha   90.00
_cell.angle_beta   90.00
_cell.angle_gamma   90.00
#
_symmetry.space_group_name_H-M   'P 1'
#
loop_
_entity.id
_entity.type
_entity.pdbx_description
1 polymer ?
#
loop_
_entity_poly.entity_id
_entity_poly.type
_entity_poly.pdbx_seq_one_letter_code
_entity_poly.pdbx_strand_id
1 'polypeptide(L)'
;TFCTYRGHDHTLARGVPMAPVMAELLGREGGLMGGKGGSMHLTSLAHGMMGSYAIVGAHLPIAAGAAWSAQVRGSGQVAVCFFGDGATNIGAFHEALNLAAVWGLP
;
A
#
# COMPACT_ATOMS: atom_id res chain seq x y z
N THR A 1 -4.28 -1.08 3.64
CA THR A 1 -3.52 -2.12 2.89
C THR A 1 -2.49 -1.47 2.01
N PHE A 2 -1.25 -1.93 2.09
CA PHE A 2 -0.11 -1.48 1.30
C PHE A 2 0.44 -2.68 0.52
N CYS A 3 0.68 -2.54 -0.78
CA CYS A 3 1.07 -3.67 -1.64
C CYS A 3 2.24 -3.31 -2.55
N THR A 4 2.83 -4.33 -3.14
CA THR A 4 3.84 -4.15 -4.18
C THR A 4 3.18 -3.75 -5.50
N TYR A 5 4.02 -3.49 -6.50
CA TYR A 5 3.64 -3.37 -7.91
C TYR A 5 2.85 -4.54 -8.50
N ARG A 6 2.81 -5.68 -7.80
CA ARG A 6 1.93 -6.83 -8.12
C ARG A 6 0.64 -6.78 -7.30
N GLY A 7 0.13 -5.58 -7.03
CA GLY A 7 -0.97 -5.34 -6.08
C GLY A 7 -2.36 -5.20 -6.71
N HIS A 8 -2.54 -5.58 -7.98
CA HIS A 8 -3.83 -5.43 -8.68
C HIS A 8 -4.93 -6.29 -8.05
N ASP A 9 -4.59 -7.53 -7.74
CA ASP A 9 -5.44 -8.49 -7.02
C ASP A 9 -5.82 -7.97 -5.64
N HIS A 10 -4.86 -7.41 -4.90
CA HIS A 10 -5.11 -6.78 -3.61
C HIS A 10 -6.06 -5.58 -3.73
N THR A 11 -5.88 -4.77 -4.78
CA THR A 11 -6.74 -3.62 -5.07
C THR A 11 -8.17 -4.07 -5.33
N LEU A 12 -8.37 -5.10 -6.15
CA LEU A 12 -9.69 -5.68 -6.41
C LEU A 12 -10.28 -6.36 -5.17
N ALA A 13 -9.47 -7.08 -4.39
CA ALA A 13 -9.90 -7.74 -3.16
C ALA A 13 -10.35 -6.75 -2.07
N ARG A 14 -9.85 -5.51 -2.10
CA ARG A 14 -10.35 -4.40 -1.26
C ARG A 14 -11.68 -3.82 -1.73
N GLY A 15 -12.25 -4.32 -2.83
CA GLY A 15 -13.54 -3.92 -3.37
C GLY A 15 -13.47 -2.77 -4.38
N VAL A 16 -12.27 -2.38 -4.83
CA VAL A 16 -12.13 -1.33 -5.84
C VAL A 16 -12.74 -1.82 -7.17
N PRO A 17 -13.63 -1.04 -7.81
CA PRO A 17 -14.24 -1.47 -9.07
C PRO A 17 -13.20 -1.67 -10.18
N MET A 18 -13.41 -2.68 -11.03
CA MET A 18 -12.47 -3.04 -12.09
C MET A 18 -12.34 -1.97 -13.16
N ALA A 19 -13.42 -1.27 -13.52
CA ALA A 19 -13.42 -0.25 -14.56
C ALA A 19 -12.39 0.88 -14.33
N PRO A 20 -12.36 1.58 -13.17
CA PRO A 20 -11.34 2.59 -12.90
C PRO A 20 -9.93 2.01 -12.75
N VAL A 21 -9.77 0.76 -12.31
CA VAL A 21 -8.47 0.08 -12.31
C VAL A 21 -7.96 -0.06 -13.76
N MET A 22 -8.79 -0.59 -14.66
CA MET A 22 -8.42 -0.73 -16.07
C MET A 22 -8.19 0.62 -16.75
N ALA A 23 -9.00 1.64 -16.43
CA ALA A 23 -8.79 2.99 -16.94
C ALA A 23 -7.42 3.55 -16.49
N GLU A 24 -7.01 3.29 -15.24
CA GLU A 24 -5.70 3.68 -14.73
C GLU A 24 -4.56 2.98 -15.48
N LEU A 25 -4.67 1.66 -15.69
CA LEU A 25 -3.70 0.88 -16.45
C LEU A 25 -3.53 1.36 -17.90
N LEU A 26 -4.60 1.88 -18.50
CA LEU A 26 -4.63 2.40 -19.86
C LEU A 26 -4.32 3.90 -19.95
N GLY A 27 -3.95 4.55 -18.84
CA GLY A 27 -3.60 5.97 -18.81
C GLY A 27 -4.78 6.91 -19.11
N ARG A 28 -6.01 6.50 -18.78
CA ARG A 28 -7.24 7.28 -19.04
C ARG A 28 -7.63 8.12 -17.83
N GLU A 29 -8.28 9.25 -18.10
CA GLU A 29 -8.75 10.21 -17.09
C GLU A 29 -9.69 9.59 -16.04
N GLY A 30 -10.49 8.60 -16.42
CA GLY A 30 -11.36 7.86 -15.48
C GLY A 30 -10.63 6.86 -14.57
N GLY A 31 -9.30 6.85 -14.59
CA GLY A 31 -8.48 6.01 -13.72
C GLY A 31 -8.51 6.47 -12.26
N LEU A 32 -8.15 5.57 -11.34
CA LEU A 32 -8.10 5.86 -9.91
C LEU A 32 -7.32 7.15 -9.59
N MET A 33 -6.21 7.38 -10.29
CA MET A 33 -5.30 8.52 -10.14
C MET A 33 -5.32 9.43 -11.39
N GLY A 34 -6.39 9.39 -12.18
CA GLY A 34 -6.51 10.15 -13.42
C GLY A 34 -5.62 9.64 -14.56
N GLY A 35 -5.22 8.37 -14.53
CA GLY A 35 -4.38 7.75 -15.56
C GLY A 35 -2.89 8.04 -15.45
N LYS A 36 -2.44 8.62 -14.34
CA LYS A 36 -1.03 9.03 -14.14
C LYS A 36 -0.21 8.01 -13.34
N GLY A 37 -0.87 7.24 -12.48
CA GLY A 37 -0.24 6.25 -11.61
C GLY A 37 0.02 4.91 -12.32
N GLY A 38 -0.81 4.57 -13.30
CA GLY A 38 -0.69 3.34 -14.05
C GLY A 38 -0.73 2.08 -13.18
N SER A 39 -0.08 1.03 -13.65
CA SER A 39 -0.03 -0.29 -12.98
C SER A 39 0.54 -0.25 -11.57
N MET A 40 1.51 0.64 -11.33
CA MET A 40 2.36 0.54 -10.16
C MET A 40 1.84 1.36 -8.98
N HIS A 41 0.84 2.24 -9.17
CA HIS A 41 0.41 3.23 -8.17
C HIS A 41 -1.10 3.23 -7.89
N LEU A 42 -1.78 2.10 -8.11
CA LEU A 42 -3.20 1.96 -7.79
C LEU A 42 -3.46 2.30 -6.31
N THR A 43 -4.29 3.32 -6.08
CA THR A 43 -4.63 3.82 -4.73
C THR A 43 -6.12 4.12 -4.66
N SER A 44 -6.76 3.77 -3.55
CA SER A 44 -8.15 4.12 -3.28
C SER A 44 -8.37 4.25 -1.78
N LEU A 45 -8.42 5.49 -1.29
CA LEU A 45 -8.65 5.80 0.12
C LEU A 45 -10.00 5.28 0.61
N ALA A 46 -11.05 5.40 -0.22
CA ALA A 46 -12.39 4.92 0.09
C ALA A 46 -12.43 3.41 0.40
N HIS A 47 -11.52 2.63 -0.18
CA HIS A 47 -11.44 1.18 0.01
C HIS A 47 -10.30 0.77 0.95
N GLY A 48 -9.58 1.73 1.55
CA GLY A 48 -8.39 1.47 2.37
C GLY A 48 -7.23 0.82 1.60
N MET A 49 -7.19 1.00 0.27
CA MET A 49 -6.07 0.63 -0.58
C MET A 49 -5.10 1.81 -0.62
N MET A 50 -4.09 1.80 0.25
CA MET A 50 -3.19 2.93 0.49
C MET A 50 -2.06 3.06 -0.53
N GLY A 51 -2.02 2.16 -1.51
CA GLY A 51 -1.11 2.24 -2.65
C GLY A 51 -0.50 0.89 -3.01
N SER A 52 -0.37 0.69 -4.31
CA SER A 52 0.67 -0.16 -4.91
C SER A 52 1.95 0.68 -5.03
N TYR A 53 3.11 0.03 -4.90
CA TYR A 53 4.41 0.72 -4.93
C TYR A 53 5.39 0.07 -5.91
N ALA A 54 5.99 0.91 -6.75
CA ALA A 54 6.98 0.48 -7.74
C ALA A 54 8.35 0.16 -7.13
N ILE A 55 8.75 0.94 -6.13
CA ILE A 55 10.05 0.78 -5.48
C ILE A 55 9.95 -0.33 -4.44
N VAL A 56 10.75 -1.37 -4.64
CA VAL A 56 10.77 -2.55 -3.79
C VAL A 56 11.11 -2.15 -2.35
N GLY A 57 10.21 -2.47 -1.42
CA GLY A 57 10.39 -2.26 0.02
C GLY A 57 10.10 -0.83 0.52
N ALA A 58 9.93 0.16 -0.36
CA ALA A 58 9.73 1.55 0.06
C ALA A 58 8.45 1.79 0.88
N HIS A 59 7.44 0.93 0.73
CA HIS A 59 6.15 1.05 1.42
C HIS A 59 6.11 0.45 2.82
N LEU A 60 7.11 -0.36 3.19
CA LEU A 60 7.22 -0.97 4.51
C LEU A 60 7.23 0.09 5.64
N PRO A 61 8.11 1.12 5.63
CA PRO A 61 8.09 2.16 6.66
C PRO A 61 6.84 3.04 6.57
N ILE A 62 6.23 3.19 5.39
CA ILE A 62 4.97 3.94 5.23
C ILE A 62 3.83 3.20 5.94
N ALA A 63 3.77 1.88 5.80
CA ALA A 63 2.79 1.06 6.51
C ALA A 63 3.00 1.13 8.04
N ALA A 64 4.23 1.11 8.52
CA ALA A 64 4.54 1.34 9.93
C ALA A 64 4.06 2.72 10.40
N GLY A 65 4.26 3.78 9.61
CA GLY A 65 3.74 5.11 9.91
C GLY A 65 2.20 5.15 9.99
N ALA A 66 1.51 4.41 9.12
CA ALA A 66 0.05 4.31 9.17
C ALA A 66 -0.44 3.56 10.43
N ALA A 67 0.23 2.47 10.80
CA ALA A 67 -0.02 1.73 12.04
C ALA A 67 0.18 2.62 13.28
N TRP A 68 1.28 3.36 13.30
CA TRP A 68 1.57 4.31 14.38
C TRP A 68 0.53 5.42 14.47
N SER A 69 0.08 5.96 13.32
CA SER A 69 -1.04 6.92 13.29
C SER A 69 -2.31 6.33 13.90
N ALA A 70 -2.62 5.06 13.61
CA ALA A 70 -3.78 4.39 14.15
C ALA A 70 -3.71 4.24 15.69
N GLN A 71 -2.52 3.93 16.22
CA GLN A 71 -2.22 3.83 17.64
C GLN A 71 -2.35 5.19 18.34
N VAL A 72 -1.69 6.23 17.81
CA VAL A 72 -1.71 7.60 18.37
C VAL A 72 -3.13 8.17 18.41
N ARG A 73 -3.93 7.88 17.38
CA ARG A 73 -5.32 8.35 17.28
C ARG A 73 -6.33 7.47 18.02
N GLY A 74 -5.92 6.33 18.58
CA GLY A 74 -6.84 5.38 19.21
C GLY A 74 -7.93 4.86 18.26
N SER A 75 -7.63 4.76 16.97
CA SER A 75 -8.66 4.51 15.93
C SER A 75 -9.08 3.04 15.79
N GLY A 76 -8.31 2.11 16.38
CA GLY A 76 -8.50 0.66 16.21
C GLY A 76 -8.21 0.14 14.80
N GLN A 77 -7.67 0.98 13.90
CA GLN A 77 -7.26 0.56 12.56
C GLN A 77 -5.95 -0.23 12.60
N VAL A 78 -5.74 -1.11 11.62
CA VAL A 78 -4.52 -1.92 11.44
C VAL A 78 -3.90 -1.67 10.07
N ALA A 79 -2.57 -1.70 9.97
CA ALA A 79 -1.86 -1.60 8.70
C ALA A 79 -1.38 -2.97 8.20
N VAL A 80 -2.00 -3.45 7.12
CA VAL A 80 -1.54 -4.67 6.44
C VAL A 80 -0.60 -4.31 5.29
N CYS A 81 0.64 -4.84 5.33
CA CYS A 81 1.69 -4.58 4.35
C CYS A 81 2.13 -5.88 3.66
N PHE A 82 1.91 -5.96 2.34
CA PHE A 82 2.34 -7.08 1.51
C PHE A 82 3.64 -6.73 0.79
N PHE A 83 4.62 -7.63 0.83
CA PHE A 83 5.91 -7.46 0.17
C PHE A 83 6.44 -8.81 -0.33
N GLY A 84 7.33 -8.77 -1.33
CA GLY A 84 8.01 -9.95 -1.84
C GLY A 84 9.26 -10.28 -1.03
N ASP A 85 9.73 -11.51 -1.14
CA ASP A 85 10.99 -11.99 -0.52
C ASP A 85 12.19 -11.12 -0.90
N GLY A 86 12.31 -10.68 -2.15
CA GLY A 86 13.39 -9.77 -2.55
C GLY A 86 13.43 -8.45 -1.77
N ALA A 87 12.31 -8.00 -1.19
CA ALA A 87 12.28 -6.80 -0.36
C ALA A 87 12.96 -6.99 0.99
N THR A 88 13.19 -8.23 1.46
CA THR A 88 13.86 -8.48 2.74
C THR A 88 15.34 -8.10 2.70
N ASN A 89 15.91 -7.90 1.52
CA ASN A 89 17.30 -7.46 1.34
C ASN A 89 17.43 -5.92 1.24
N ILE A 90 16.34 -5.17 1.47
CA ILE A 90 16.32 -3.70 1.45
C ILE A 90 16.40 -3.18 2.88
N GLY A 91 17.20 -2.14 3.14
CA GLY A 91 17.33 -1.56 4.50
C GLY A 91 15.99 -1.17 5.15
N ALA A 92 15.07 -0.61 4.35
CA ALA A 92 13.73 -0.22 4.78
C ALA A 92 12.90 -1.39 5.37
N PHE A 93 13.18 -2.64 5.00
CA PHE A 93 12.56 -3.81 5.61
C PHE A 93 12.99 -3.97 7.07
N HIS A 94 14.29 -3.89 7.34
CA HIS A 94 14.82 -4.01 8.70
C HIS A 94 14.37 -2.85 9.59
N GLU A 95 14.36 -1.64 9.04
CA GLU A 95 13.88 -0.45 9.75
C GLU A 95 12.39 -0.59 10.12
N ALA A 96 11.54 -0.96 9.17
CA ALA A 96 10.10 -1.08 9.39
C ALA A 96 9.76 -2.18 10.41
N LEU A 97 10.41 -3.34 10.34
CA LEU A 97 10.17 -4.42 11.32
C LEU A 97 10.65 -4.03 12.72
N ASN A 98 11.81 -3.39 12.83
CA ASN A 98 12.33 -2.93 14.12
C ASN A 98 11.36 -1.91 14.76
N LEU A 99 10.90 -0.93 13.99
CA LEU A 99 9.92 0.06 14.47
C LEU A 99 8.59 -0.60 14.87
N ALA A 100 8.07 -1.50 14.04
CA ALA A 100 6.83 -2.22 14.32
C ALA A 100 6.91 -3.02 15.63
N ALA A 101 8.02 -3.72 15.86
CA ALA A 101 8.22 -4.52 17.06
C ALA A 101 8.42 -3.66 18.30
N VAL A 102 9.31 -2.66 18.26
CA VAL A 102 9.65 -1.82 19.42
C VAL A 102 8.47 -0.97 19.89
N TRP A 103 7.63 -0.52 18.96
CA TRP A 103 6.46 0.33 19.28
C TRP A 103 5.14 -0.45 19.44
N GLY A 104 5.16 -1.77 19.21
CA GLY A 104 3.95 -2.59 19.28
C GLY A 104 2.87 -2.13 18.30
N LEU A 105 3.26 -1.89 17.05
CA LEU A 105 2.40 -1.25 16.05
C LEU A 105 1.28 -2.19 15.54
N PRO A 106 0.04 -1.67 15.34
CA PRO A 106 -1.11 -2.44 14.84
C PRO A 106 -1.24 -2.56 13.31
#